data_AF-A0A7X0AU80-F1
#
_entry.id   AF-A0A7X0AU80-F1
#
_cell.length_a   1.000
_cell.length_b   1.000
_cell.length_c   1.000
_cell.angle_alpha   90.00
_cell.angle_beta   90.00
_cell.angle_gamma   90.00
#
_symmetry.space_group_name_H-M   'P 1'
#
loop_
_entity.id
_entity.type
_entity.pdbx_description
1 polymer ?
#
loop_
_entity_poly.entity_id
_entity_poly.type
_entity_poly.pdbx_seq_one_letter_code
_entity_poly.pdbx_strand_id
1 'polypeptide(L)'
;MLEEPDAWRHGYELVRLAGVKSGTLYPLLIRLEGQGYLEAEWQQPVEGGRPPRHAYRLTVAGVQLAHDNPPDPVTAAGAHPLEAII
;
A
#
# COMPACT_ATOMS: atom_id res chain seq x y z
N MET A 1 6.78 10.52 -7.49
CA MET A 1 5.49 11.23 -7.63
C MET A 1 4.41 10.20 -7.33
N LEU A 2 3.68 10.31 -6.21
CA LEU A 2 2.56 9.40 -5.96
C LEU A 2 1.45 9.79 -6.93
N GLU A 3 1.43 9.14 -8.09
CA GLU A 3 0.35 9.26 -9.05
C GLU A 3 -0.90 8.70 -8.35
N GLU A 4 -1.84 9.61 -8.08
CA GLU A 4 -3.14 9.42 -7.43
C GLU A 4 -3.12 8.82 -6.01
N PRO A 5 -3.05 9.65 -4.95
CA PRO A 5 -3.21 9.17 -3.57
C PRO A 5 -4.61 8.61 -3.28
N ASP A 6 -5.61 9.01 -4.07
CA ASP A 6 -7.00 8.52 -3.99
C ASP A 6 -7.23 7.22 -4.77
N ALA A 7 -6.21 6.70 -5.48
CA ALA A 7 -6.36 5.43 -6.17
C ALA A 7 -6.32 4.25 -5.19
N TRP A 8 -7.31 3.37 -5.29
CA TRP A 8 -7.30 2.08 -4.63
C TRP A 8 -6.11 1.23 -5.10
N ARG A 9 -5.35 0.68 -4.16
CA ARG A 9 -4.22 -0.22 -4.45
C ARG A 9 -4.34 -1.51 -3.65
N HIS A 10 -4.06 -2.65 -4.28
CA HIS A 10 -4.10 -3.93 -3.57
C HIS A 10 -2.86 -4.09 -2.68
N GLY A 11 -3.03 -4.76 -1.54
CA GLY A 11 -1.93 -4.96 -0.58
C GLY A 11 -0.67 -5.61 -1.19
N TYR A 12 -0.83 -6.52 -2.17
CA TYR A 12 0.31 -7.13 -2.85
C TYR A 12 1.08 -6.14 -3.74
N GLU A 13 0.40 -5.18 -4.35
CA GLU A 13 1.03 -4.12 -5.14
C GLU A 13 1.82 -3.20 -4.23
N LEU A 14 1.24 -2.85 -3.07
CA LEU A 14 1.92 -2.06 -2.05
C LEU A 14 3.19 -2.76 -1.53
N VAL A 15 3.18 -4.10 -1.36
CA VAL A 15 4.40 -4.87 -1.03
C VAL A 15 5.46 -4.67 -2.10
N ARG A 16 5.08 -4.80 -3.38
CA ARG A 16 6.03 -4.65 -4.50
C ARG A 16 6.57 -3.23 -4.62
N LEU A 17 5.70 -2.24 -4.48
CA LEU A 17 6.04 -0.82 -4.59
C LEU A 17 6.88 -0.31 -3.42
N ALA A 18 6.60 -0.78 -2.20
CA ALA A 18 7.32 -0.33 -1.01
C ALA A 18 8.62 -1.11 -0.76
N GLY A 19 8.85 -2.24 -1.44
CA GLY A 19 10.04 -3.08 -1.25
C GLY A 19 10.16 -3.71 0.14
N VAL A 20 9.08 -3.72 0.93
CA VAL A 20 9.06 -4.27 2.30
C VAL A 20 8.42 -5.65 2.32
N LYS A 21 8.84 -6.49 3.27
CA LYS A 21 8.28 -7.83 3.45
C LYS A 21 6.79 -7.74 3.81
N SER A 22 6.00 -8.70 3.31
CA SER A 22 4.57 -8.82 3.61
C SER A 22 4.28 -8.86 5.12
N GLY A 23 5.09 -9.60 5.89
CA GLY A 23 4.97 -9.68 7.35
C GLY A 23 5.20 -8.37 8.09
N THR A 24 5.77 -7.36 7.43
CA THR A 24 5.92 -5.99 7.95
C THR A 24 4.81 -5.09 7.41
N LEU A 25 4.51 -5.19 6.11
CA LEU A 25 3.53 -4.31 5.47
C LEU A 25 2.12 -4.50 6.04
N TYR A 26 1.62 -5.74 6.10
CA TYR A 26 0.22 -5.97 6.47
C TYR A 26 -0.11 -5.49 7.89
N PRO A 27 0.73 -5.74 8.93
CA PRO A 27 0.51 -5.15 10.25
C PRO A 27 0.53 -3.61 10.25
N LEU A 28 1.30 -2.97 9.37
CA LEU A 28 1.31 -1.52 9.24
C LEU A 28 0.02 -1.00 8.58
N LEU A 29 -0.46 -1.65 7.51
CA LEU A 29 -1.72 -1.30 6.86
C LEU A 29 -2.90 -1.37 7.84
N ILE A 30 -2.96 -2.44 8.66
CA ILE A 30 -3.98 -2.60 9.70
C ILE A 30 -3.92 -1.46 10.73
N ARG A 31 -2.71 -1.05 11.15
CA ARG A 31 -2.54 0.04 12.12
C ARG A 31 -2.96 1.38 11.54
N LEU A 32 -2.58 1.67 10.29
CA LEU A 32 -2.93 2.91 9.61
C LEU A 32 -4.43 3.01 9.34
N GLU A 33 -5.07 1.90 8.97
CA GLU A 33 -6.53 1.80 8.88
C GLU A 33 -7.18 2.06 10.24
N GLY A 34 -6.73 1.38 11.31
CA GLY A 34 -7.25 1.58 12.66
C GLY A 34 -7.04 2.99 13.22
N GLN A 35 -6.11 3.76 12.65
CA GLN A 35 -5.87 5.17 12.97
C GLN A 35 -6.63 6.15 12.05
N GLY A 36 -7.38 5.65 11.05
CA GLY A 36 -8.14 6.48 10.12
C GLY A 36 -7.30 7.12 9.00
N TYR A 37 -6.07 6.65 8.79
CA TYR A 37 -5.20 7.12 7.69
C TYR A 37 -5.41 6.35 6.39
N LEU A 38 -5.97 5.14 6.47
CA LEU A 38 -6.35 4.34 5.31
C LEU A 38 -7.81 3.94 5.38
N GLU A 39 -8.44 3.87 4.21
CA GLU A 39 -9.63 3.07 3.99
C GLU A 39 -9.22 1.71 3.45
N ALA A 40 -9.95 0.66 3.86
CA ALA A 40 -9.76 -0.69 3.36
C ALA A 40 -11.11 -1.26 2.89
N GLU A 41 -11.12 -1.88 1.72
CA GLU A 41 -12.30 -2.56 1.19
C GLU A 41 -11.95 -3.89 0.53
N TRP A 42 -12.90 -4.82 0.53
CA TRP A 42 -12.79 -6.05 -0.24
C TRP A 42 -13.25 -5.81 -1.67
N GLN A 43 -12.33 -5.86 -2.62
CA GLN A 43 -12.65 -5.78 -4.05
C GLN A 43 -12.75 -7.16 -4.67
N GLN A 44 -13.79 -7.35 -5.49
CA GLN A 44 -13.93 -8.53 -6.32
C GLN A 44 -12.85 -8.52 -7.42
N PRO A 45 -12.25 -9.68 -7.74
CA PRO A 45 -11.31 -9.75 -8.84
C PRO A 45 -12.02 -9.56 -10.19
N VAL A 46 -11.34 -8.89 -11.12
CA VAL A 46 -11.84 -8.66 -12.48
C VAL A 46 -11.97 -9.99 -13.24
N GLU A 47 -11.03 -10.92 -13.02
CA GLU A 47 -11.12 -12.29 -13.52
C GLU A 47 -11.79 -13.20 -12.49
N GLY A 48 -12.86 -13.88 -12.91
CA GLY A 48 -13.61 -14.82 -12.08
C GLY A 48 -12.75 -15.98 -11.55
N GLY A 49 -13.09 -16.47 -10.37
CA GLY A 49 -12.47 -17.66 -9.76
C GLY A 49 -11.34 -17.36 -8.77
N ARG A 50 -11.00 -16.08 -8.54
CA ARG A 50 -10.10 -15.68 -7.44
C ARG A 50 -10.91 -15.20 -6.23
N PRO A 51 -10.38 -15.34 -4.99
CA PRO A 51 -11.03 -14.74 -3.84
C PRO A 51 -10.96 -13.20 -3.91
N PRO A 52 -11.89 -12.49 -3.26
CA PRO A 52 -11.81 -11.05 -3.05
C PRO A 52 -10.47 -10.65 -2.43
N ARG A 53 -10.01 -9.43 -2.72
CA ARG A 53 -8.74 -8.90 -2.23
C ARG A 53 -8.95 -7.59 -1.51
N HIS A 54 -8.19 -7.37 -0.43
CA HIS A 54 -8.15 -6.07 0.21
C HIS A 54 -7.48 -5.04 -0.70
N ALA A 55 -8.20 -3.95 -0.95
CA ALA A 55 -7.69 -2.72 -1.51
C ALA A 55 -7.59 -1.66 -0.42
N TYR A 56 -6.61 -0.78 -0.55
CA TYR A 56 -6.35 0.31 0.39
C TYR A 56 -6.28 1.63 -0.37
N ARG A 57 -6.79 2.69 0.26
CA ARG A 57 -6.72 4.07 -0.22
C ARG A 57 -6.35 5.01 0.92
N LEU A 58 -5.59 6.07 0.65
CA LEU A 58 -5.32 7.10 1.66
C LEU A 58 -6.57 7.92 1.92
N THR A 59 -6.89 8.15 3.19
CA THR A 59 -7.84 9.19 3.57
C THR A 59 -7.21 10.57 3.43
N VAL A 60 -8.00 11.64 3.53
CA VAL A 60 -7.47 13.01 3.62
C VAL A 60 -6.43 13.15 4.73
N ALA A 61 -6.67 12.53 5.90
CA ALA A 61 -5.71 12.52 7.00
C ALA A 61 -4.44 11.72 6.66
N GLY A 62 -4.58 10.59 5.95
CA GLY A 62 -3.45 9.81 5.48
C GLY A 62 -2.58 10.54 4.46
N VAL A 63 -3.20 11.30 3.56
CA VAL A 63 -2.49 12.18 2.62
C VAL A 63 -1.71 13.25 3.37
N GLN A 64 -2.33 13.93 4.34
CA GLN A 64 -1.65 14.93 5.15
C GLN A 64 -0.46 14.32 5.93
N LEU A 65 -0.65 13.15 6.55
CA LEU A 65 0.41 12.45 7.26
C LEU A 65 1.60 12.14 6.33
N ALA A 66 1.35 11.69 5.11
CA ALA A 66 2.40 11.40 4.12
C ALA A 66 3.14 12.67 3.67
N HIS A 67 2.44 13.81 3.57
CA HIS A 67 3.07 15.10 3.28
C HIS A 67 3.96 15.59 4.43
N ASP A 68 3.51 15.42 5.67
CA ASP A 68 4.26 15.82 6.86
C ASP A 68 5.46 14.88 7.13
N ASN A 69 5.43 13.67 6.60
CA ASN A 69 6.45 12.64 6.78
C ASN A 69 6.95 12.15 5.41
N PRO A 70 7.67 13.00 4.65
CA PRO A 70 8.21 12.58 3.37
C PRO A 70 9.17 11.40 3.58
N PRO A 71 9.13 10.38 2.70
CA PRO A 71 10.07 9.27 2.78
C PRO A 71 11.49 9.80 2.66
N ASP A 72 12.41 9.23 3.44
CA ASP A 72 13.83 9.55 3.28
C ASP A 72 14.26 9.19 1.85
N PRO A 73 14.94 10.08 1.10
CA PRO A 73 15.33 9.83 -0.28
C PRO A 73 16.17 8.55 -0.45
N VAL A 74 16.89 8.11 0.59
CA VAL A 74 17.63 6.84 0.56
C VAL A 74 16.71 5.61 0.63
N THR A 75 15.58 5.72 1.34
CA THR A 75 14.57 4.66 1.48
C THR A 75 13.67 4.60 0.24
N ALA A 76 13.35 5.76 -0.35
CA ALA A 76 12.57 5.84 -1.59
C ALA A 76 13.31 5.26 -2.81
N ALA A 77 14.64 5.43 -2.89
CA ALA A 77 15.47 4.87 -3.96
C ALA A 77 15.77 3.37 -3.78
N GLY A 78 15.63 2.83 -2.55
CA GLY A 78 15.84 1.41 -2.24
C GLY A 78 14.67 0.49 -2.56
N ALA A 79 13.49 1.05 -2.89
CA ALA A 79 12.31 0.29 -3.30
C ALA A 79 12.43 -0.18 -4.77
N HIS A 80 13.47 -0.95 -5.07
CA HIS A 80 13.56 -1.70 -6.32
C HIS A 80 12.76 -3.01 -6.20
N PRO A 81 12.05 -3.43 -7.25
CA PRO A 81 11.12 -4.55 -7.20
C PRO A 81 11.86 -5.86 -6.92
N LEU A 82 11.34 -6.64 -5.96
CA LEU A 82 11.69 -8.05 -5.75
C LEU A 82 11.18 -8.87 -6.97
N GLU A 83 11.89 -8.82 -8.08
CA GLU A 83 11.74 -9.80 -9.17
C GLU A 83 12.69 -10.98 -8.96
N ALA A 84 12.09 -12.17 -9.06
CA ALA A 84 12.71 -13.47 -9.33
C ALA A 84 13.72 -14.02 -8.31
N ILE A 85 13.23 -14.89 -7.42
CA ILE A 85 13.93 -16.16 -7.15
C ILE A 85 12.92 -17.28 -7.31
N ILE A 86 13.23 -18.13 -8.28
CA ILE A 86 12.63 -19.41 -8.68
C ILE A 86 12.55 -20.37 -7.48
#